data_AF-A0A7C2W2N8-F1
#
_entry.id   AF-A0A7C2W2N8-F1
#
_cell.length_a   1.000
_cell.length_b   1.000
_cell.length_c   1.000
_cell.angle_alpha   90.00
_cell.angle_beta   90.00
_cell.angle_gamma   90.00
#
_symmetry.space_group_name_H-M   'P 1'
#
loop_
_entity.id
_entity.type
_entity.pdbx_description
1 polymer ?
#
loop_
_entity_poly.entity_id
_entity_poly.type
_entity_poly.pdbx_seq_one_letter_code
_entity_poly.pdbx_strand_id
1 'polypeptide(L)'
;MKAVIMAGGFGTRMRPLTYNIPKPMVPIANRPIMEHIVTLLKKHGFEEMLSILYYQPEIIENYFGDGSDFGVRMGYIRAEEDLGTAGSVRNAHIHLPDFFDDTFIIISGDLLTDFDLTGIVQFHKDKGAKVTLALTRVDDPRPYGVVITDE
;
A
#
# COMPACT_ATOMS: atom_id res chain seq x y z
N MET A 1 2.94 13.88 -4.25
CA MET A 1 1.65 13.26 -3.89
C MET A 1 1.83 12.32 -2.71
N LYS A 2 0.74 12.01 -1.98
CA LYS A 2 0.76 11.17 -0.78
C LYS A 2 0.24 9.75 -1.05
N ALA A 3 0.84 8.75 -0.41
CA ALA A 3 0.44 7.35 -0.56
C ALA A 3 0.37 6.64 0.80
N VAL A 4 -0.60 5.74 0.95
CA VAL A 4 -0.74 4.85 2.10
C VAL A 4 -0.46 3.42 1.65
N ILE A 5 0.54 2.77 2.26
CA ILE A 5 0.92 1.39 1.96
C ILE A 5 0.44 0.48 3.10
N MET A 6 -0.50 -0.43 2.81
CA MET A 6 -1.03 -1.36 3.79
C MET A 6 -0.11 -2.59 3.92
N ALA A 7 0.67 -2.66 4.99
CA ALA A 7 1.73 -3.65 5.16
C ALA A 7 1.56 -4.51 6.45
N GLY A 8 0.35 -4.55 7.02
CA GLY A 8 0.08 -5.23 8.29
C GLY A 8 -0.24 -6.73 8.24
N GLY A 9 -0.45 -7.32 7.05
CA GLY A 9 -0.96 -8.69 6.94
C GLY A 9 0.01 -9.78 7.40
N PHE A 10 -0.50 -10.79 8.12
CA PHE A 10 0.27 -11.95 8.60
C PHE A 10 0.90 -12.85 7.53
N GLY A 11 0.45 -12.74 6.27
CA GLY A 11 0.99 -13.55 5.17
C GLY A 11 0.86 -15.07 5.37
N THR A 12 -0.14 -15.55 6.11
CA THR A 12 -0.25 -16.96 6.55
C THR A 12 -0.24 -17.98 5.42
N ARG A 13 -0.78 -17.63 4.25
CA ARG A 13 -0.84 -18.50 3.06
C ARG A 13 0.54 -18.75 2.41
N MET A 14 1.54 -17.91 2.72
CA MET A 14 2.90 -18.01 2.19
C MET A 14 3.87 -18.69 3.17
N ARG A 15 3.37 -19.23 4.28
CA ARG A 15 4.20 -20.01 5.21
C ARG A 15 4.80 -21.22 4.47
N PRO A 16 6.07 -21.58 4.75
CA PRO A 16 6.90 -21.10 5.86
C PRO A 16 7.67 -19.79 5.60
N LEU A 17 7.62 -19.22 4.39
CA LEU A 17 8.41 -18.03 4.02
C LEU A 17 8.14 -16.86 4.97
N THR A 18 6.88 -16.67 5.37
CA THR A 18 6.43 -15.56 6.20
C THR A 18 6.51 -15.80 7.71
N TYR A 19 7.23 -16.82 8.18
CA TYR A 19 7.43 -17.01 9.63
C TYR A 19 8.36 -15.94 10.23
N ASN A 20 9.41 -15.58 9.50
CA ASN A 20 10.48 -14.70 10.01
C ASN A 20 10.60 -13.39 9.22
N ILE A 21 9.76 -13.21 8.19
CA ILE A 21 9.69 -11.98 7.41
C ILE A 21 8.23 -11.64 7.14
N PRO A 22 7.81 -10.37 7.25
CA PRO A 22 6.47 -9.97 6.88
C PRO A 22 6.28 -10.10 5.37
N LYS A 23 5.04 -10.35 4.93
CA LYS A 23 4.72 -10.59 3.50
C LYS A 23 5.27 -9.49 2.56
N PRO A 24 5.16 -8.19 2.89
CA PRO A 24 5.72 -7.11 2.05
C PRO A 24 7.25 -7.21 1.84
N MET A 25 7.94 -7.93 2.74
CA MET A 25 9.40 -8.10 2.70
C MET A 25 9.86 -9.40 2.04
N VAL A 26 8.93 -10.24 1.54
CA VAL A 26 9.30 -11.42 0.75
C VAL A 26 10.03 -10.97 -0.53
N PRO A 27 11.20 -11.53 -0.84
CA PRO A 27 11.98 -11.11 -2.00
C PRO A 27 11.39 -11.65 -3.31
N ILE A 28 11.29 -10.77 -4.30
CA ILE A 28 10.99 -11.07 -5.70
C ILE A 28 12.06 -10.40 -6.56
N ALA A 29 12.77 -11.19 -7.36
CA ALA A 29 13.91 -10.71 -8.16
C ALA A 29 14.95 -9.93 -7.32
N ASN A 30 15.33 -10.50 -6.17
CA ASN A 30 16.31 -9.94 -5.22
C ASN A 30 15.91 -8.64 -4.50
N ARG A 31 14.63 -8.24 -4.57
CA ARG A 31 14.11 -7.05 -3.87
C ARG A 31 12.81 -7.37 -3.13
N PRO A 32 12.55 -6.81 -1.95
CA PRO A 32 11.25 -6.91 -1.29
C PRO A 32 10.09 -6.52 -2.21
N ILE A 33 8.93 -7.18 -2.07
CA ILE A 33 7.70 -6.78 -2.78
C ILE A 33 7.39 -5.29 -2.54
N MET A 34 7.51 -4.84 -1.30
CA MET A 34 7.26 -3.44 -0.92
C MET A 34 8.24 -2.46 -1.58
N GLU A 35 9.48 -2.87 -1.89
CA GLU A 35 10.43 -2.01 -2.61
C GLU A 35 9.98 -1.75 -4.06
N HIS A 36 9.44 -2.77 -4.73
CA HIS A 36 8.85 -2.59 -6.06
C HIS A 36 7.68 -1.59 -6.02
N ILE A 37 6.87 -1.64 -4.95
CA ILE A 37 5.75 -0.71 -4.73
C ILE A 37 6.24 0.71 -4.47
N VAL A 38 7.23 0.90 -3.58
CA VAL A 38 7.84 2.21 -3.30
C VAL A 38 8.47 2.79 -4.57
N THR A 39 9.14 1.95 -5.37
CA THR A 39 9.73 2.36 -6.65
C THR A 39 8.67 2.80 -7.66
N LEU A 40 7.56 2.06 -7.77
CA LEU A 40 6.43 2.42 -8.62
C LEU A 40 5.80 3.75 -8.19
N LEU A 41 5.52 3.90 -6.89
CA LEU A 41 4.96 5.12 -6.32
C LEU A 41 5.86 6.32 -6.61
N LYS A 42 7.17 6.20 -6.34
CA LYS A 42 8.15 7.25 -6.65
C LYS A 42 8.15 7.62 -8.12
N LYS A 43 8.16 6.63 -9.02
CA LYS A 43 8.13 6.84 -10.48
C LYS A 43 6.93 7.69 -10.91
N HIS A 44 5.81 7.59 -10.20
CA HIS A 44 4.58 8.35 -10.46
C HIS A 44 4.45 9.64 -9.62
N GLY A 45 5.50 10.08 -8.92
CA GLY A 45 5.51 11.36 -8.18
C GLY A 45 4.88 11.30 -6.79
N PHE A 46 4.74 10.11 -6.21
CA PHE A 46 4.42 9.95 -4.80
C PHE A 46 5.70 10.00 -3.98
N GLU A 47 5.89 11.10 -3.26
CA GLU A 47 7.11 11.38 -2.50
C GLU A 47 6.88 11.25 -0.99
N GLU A 48 5.63 11.25 -0.54
CA GLU A 48 5.26 11.09 0.87
C GLU A 48 4.46 9.81 1.03
N MET A 49 4.95 8.90 1.84
CA MET A 49 4.39 7.57 2.01
C MET A 49 4.16 7.29 3.49
N LEU A 50 3.01 6.72 3.81
CA LEU A 50 2.67 6.26 5.15
C LEU A 50 2.42 4.76 5.09
N SER A 51 3.27 3.97 5.75
CA SER A 51 3.06 2.53 5.83
C SER A 51 2.33 2.16 7.12
N ILE A 52 1.24 1.40 6.98
CA ILE A 52 0.49 0.87 8.12
C ILE A 52 0.99 -0.55 8.40
N LEU A 53 1.60 -0.72 9.57
CA LEU A 53 2.30 -1.92 9.98
C LEU A 53 1.56 -2.65 11.11
N TYR A 54 1.77 -3.96 11.21
CA TYR A 54 1.25 -4.75 12.33
C TYR A 54 2.12 -5.97 12.62
N TYR A 55 2.28 -6.88 11.66
CA TYR A 55 3.14 -8.05 11.81
C TYR A 55 4.63 -7.71 11.55
N GLN A 56 5.48 -7.89 12.56
CA GLN A 56 6.93 -7.65 12.49
C GLN A 56 7.32 -6.26 11.91
N PRO A 57 6.78 -5.16 12.45
CA PRO A 57 6.94 -3.81 11.90
C PRO A 57 8.41 -3.39 11.79
N GLU A 58 9.23 -3.80 12.77
CA GLU A 58 10.65 -3.47 12.86
C GLU A 58 11.43 -3.85 11.59
N ILE A 59 11.06 -4.95 10.90
CA ILE A 59 11.76 -5.40 9.69
C ILE A 59 11.54 -4.41 8.53
N ILE A 60 10.32 -3.89 8.41
CA ILE A 60 9.97 -2.92 7.37
C ILE A 60 10.61 -1.58 7.70
N GLU A 61 10.49 -1.11 8.94
CA GLU A 61 11.06 0.17 9.38
C GLU A 61 12.59 0.19 9.24
N ASN A 62 13.28 -0.89 9.62
CA ASN A 62 14.74 -0.97 9.49
C ASN A 62 15.20 -1.00 8.03
N TYR A 63 14.39 -1.55 7.11
CA TYR A 63 14.75 -1.62 5.69
C TYR A 63 14.54 -0.27 4.98
N PHE A 64 13.41 0.38 5.24
CA PHE A 64 13.04 1.60 4.53
C PHE A 64 13.51 2.88 5.24
N GLY A 65 13.79 2.83 6.54
CA GLY A 65 14.23 4.00 7.32
C GLY A 65 13.26 5.16 7.18
N ASP A 66 13.77 6.37 6.96
CA ASP A 66 12.95 7.55 6.64
C ASP A 66 12.60 7.66 5.13
N GLY A 67 12.98 6.67 4.31
CA GLY A 67 12.77 6.63 2.87
C GLY A 67 13.85 7.33 2.03
N SER A 68 14.85 7.97 2.66
CA SER A 68 15.86 8.78 1.96
C SER A 68 16.69 7.98 0.94
N ASP A 69 17.06 6.75 1.26
CA ASP A 69 17.76 5.82 0.34
C ASP A 69 16.94 5.50 -0.92
N PHE A 70 15.62 5.60 -0.81
CA PHE A 70 14.67 5.42 -1.91
C PHE A 70 14.27 6.75 -2.53
N GLY A 71 14.75 7.89 -2.04
CA GLY A 71 14.40 9.23 -2.49
C GLY A 71 12.91 9.57 -2.30
N VAL A 72 12.34 9.14 -1.18
CA VAL A 72 10.97 9.44 -0.73
C VAL A 72 11.00 9.78 0.76
N ARG A 73 9.89 10.25 1.32
CA ARG A 73 9.65 10.39 2.76
C ARG A 73 8.73 9.26 3.21
N MET A 74 9.20 8.43 4.14
CA MET A 74 8.44 7.31 4.68
C MET A 74 8.09 7.57 6.15
N GLY A 75 6.80 7.52 6.46
CA GLY A 75 6.27 7.47 7.81
C GLY A 75 5.63 6.11 8.10
N TYR A 76 5.42 5.81 9.39
CA TYR A 76 4.89 4.53 9.82
C TYR A 76 3.82 4.71 10.90
N ILE A 77 2.79 3.88 10.83
CA ILE A 77 1.83 3.69 11.92
C ILE A 77 1.77 2.21 12.24
N ARG A 78 2.03 1.87 13.51
CA ARG A 78 1.84 0.52 14.03
C ARG A 78 0.41 0.38 14.53
N ALA A 79 -0.33 -0.59 14.02
CA ALA A 79 -1.63 -0.96 14.56
C ALA A 79 -1.43 -1.83 15.81
N GLU A 80 -2.26 -1.62 16.84
CA GLU A 80 -2.21 -2.45 18.06
C GLU A 80 -2.91 -3.79 17.86
N GLU A 81 -3.85 -3.86 16.92
CA GLU A 81 -4.65 -5.04 16.59
C GLU A 81 -4.91 -5.13 15.08
N ASP A 82 -5.38 -6.30 14.63
CA ASP A 82 -5.81 -6.48 13.23
C ASP A 82 -7.16 -5.79 12.99
N LEU A 83 -7.09 -4.52 12.59
CA LEU A 83 -8.25 -3.68 12.29
C LEU A 83 -8.86 -3.94 10.89
N GLY A 84 -8.30 -4.87 10.13
CA GLY A 84 -8.64 -5.09 8.72
C GLY A 84 -8.34 -3.88 7.83
N THR A 85 -8.63 -4.01 6.53
CA THR A 85 -8.23 -3.02 5.51
C THR A 85 -8.73 -1.61 5.80
N ALA A 86 -10.05 -1.43 5.93
CA ALA A 86 -10.63 -0.10 6.14
C ALA A 86 -10.35 0.45 7.54
N GLY A 87 -10.32 -0.41 8.56
CA GLY A 87 -10.05 0.00 9.94
C GLY A 87 -8.61 0.48 10.12
N SER A 88 -7.63 -0.17 9.49
CA SER A 88 -6.23 0.27 9.49
C SER A 88 -6.08 1.67 8.88
N VAL A 89 -6.73 1.96 7.76
CA VAL A 89 -6.68 3.30 7.13
C VAL A 89 -7.37 4.35 8.01
N ARG A 90 -8.52 4.01 8.61
CA ARG A 90 -9.20 4.90 9.55
C ARG A 90 -8.35 5.18 10.79
N ASN A 91 -7.67 4.18 11.32
CA ASN A 91 -6.74 4.33 12.43
C ASN A 91 -5.60 5.29 12.07
N ALA A 92 -5.06 5.16 10.87
CA ALA A 92 -4.02 6.06 10.39
C ALA A 92 -4.51 7.52 10.32
N HIS A 93 -5.72 7.74 9.80
CA HIS A 93 -6.34 9.06 9.75
C HIS A 93 -6.56 9.69 11.13
N ILE A 94 -6.98 8.90 12.13
CA ILE A 94 -7.19 9.40 13.50
C ILE A 94 -5.88 9.89 14.12
N HIS A 95 -4.77 9.20 13.87
CA HIS A 95 -3.48 9.51 14.50
C HIS A 95 -2.64 10.54 13.74
N LEU A 96 -2.81 10.63 12.42
CA LEU A 96 -2.08 11.57 11.56
C LEU A 96 -3.03 12.28 10.59
N PRO A 97 -4.00 13.09 11.07
CA PRO A 97 -5.01 13.72 10.22
C PRO A 97 -4.40 14.60 9.13
N ASP A 98 -3.29 15.29 9.41
CA ASP A 98 -2.59 16.17 8.47
C ASP A 98 -1.98 15.43 7.26
N PHE A 99 -1.80 14.11 7.35
CA PHE A 99 -1.38 13.32 6.20
C PHE A 99 -2.52 13.17 5.16
N PHE A 100 -3.77 13.31 5.58
CA PHE A 100 -4.97 13.05 4.77
C PHE A 100 -5.67 14.35 4.34
N ASP A 101 -4.91 15.42 4.14
CA ASP A 101 -5.36 16.77 3.77
C ASP A 101 -5.58 16.99 2.26
N ASP A 102 -5.08 16.09 1.42
CA ASP A 102 -5.18 16.14 -0.05
C ASP A 102 -5.41 14.73 -0.62
N THR A 103 -5.56 14.62 -1.93
CA THR A 103 -5.69 13.36 -2.68
C THR A 103 -4.49 12.44 -2.40
N PHE A 104 -4.78 11.23 -1.97
CA PHE A 104 -3.79 10.19 -1.72
C PHE A 104 -4.23 8.87 -2.36
N ILE A 105 -3.27 7.97 -2.59
CA ILE A 105 -3.54 6.60 -3.03
C ILE A 105 -3.42 5.63 -1.85
N ILE A 106 -4.27 4.62 -1.80
CA ILE A 106 -4.12 3.48 -0.89
C ILE A 106 -3.70 2.29 -1.74
N ILE A 107 -2.60 1.64 -1.38
CA ILE A 107 -2.08 0.47 -2.09
C ILE A 107 -1.71 -0.64 -1.11
N SER A 108 -1.95 -1.89 -1.49
CA SER A 108 -1.54 -3.04 -0.67
C SER A 108 -0.04 -3.23 -0.74
N GLY A 109 0.62 -3.49 0.39
CA GLY A 109 2.07 -3.72 0.50
C GLY A 109 2.54 -5.04 -0.11
N ASP A 110 1.62 -5.83 -0.65
CA ASP A 110 1.88 -7.10 -1.33
C ASP A 110 1.36 -7.13 -2.78
N LEU A 111 0.91 -5.99 -3.33
CA LEU A 111 0.41 -5.86 -4.69
C LEU A 111 1.55 -5.49 -5.65
N LEU A 112 2.04 -6.46 -6.42
CA LEU A 112 2.90 -6.19 -7.57
C LEU A 112 2.02 -5.80 -8.77
N THR A 113 2.25 -4.62 -9.32
CA THR A 113 1.51 -4.07 -10.46
C THR A 113 2.40 -3.11 -11.24
N ASP A 114 2.06 -2.90 -12.51
CA ASP A 114 2.65 -1.91 -13.43
C ASP A 114 1.65 -0.83 -13.85
N PHE A 115 0.52 -0.71 -13.13
CA PHE A 115 -0.50 0.31 -13.39
C PHE A 115 0.08 1.71 -13.47
N ASP A 116 -0.46 2.49 -14.42
CA ASP A 116 -0.20 3.92 -14.51
C ASP A 116 -0.94 4.67 -13.40
N LEU A 117 -0.24 4.86 -12.27
CA LEU A 117 -0.79 5.56 -11.12
C LEU A 117 -1.06 7.04 -11.41
N THR A 118 -0.31 7.66 -12.34
CA THR A 118 -0.53 9.04 -12.76
C THR A 118 -1.87 9.15 -13.50
N GLY A 119 -2.15 8.23 -14.43
CA GLY A 119 -3.43 8.15 -15.12
C GLY A 119 -4.61 7.92 -14.18
N ILE A 120 -4.44 7.06 -13.16
CA ILE A 120 -5.48 6.82 -12.14
C ILE A 120 -5.78 8.10 -11.35
N VAL A 121 -4.75 8.82 -10.90
CA VAL A 121 -4.95 10.09 -10.17
C VAL A 121 -5.58 11.15 -11.06
N GLN A 122 -5.17 11.25 -12.33
CA GLN A 122 -5.75 12.19 -13.27
C GLN A 122 -7.24 11.91 -13.46
N PHE A 123 -7.61 10.64 -13.69
CA PHE A 123 -9.01 10.22 -13.82
C PHE A 123 -9.82 10.57 -12.57
N HIS A 124 -9.27 10.33 -11.37
CA HIS A 124 -9.93 10.68 -10.12
C HIS A 124 -10.25 12.18 -10.03
N LYS A 125 -9.26 13.02 -10.35
CA LYS A 125 -9.38 14.48 -10.34
C LYS A 125 -10.36 14.99 -11.38
N ASP A 126 -10.30 14.48 -12.61
CA ASP A 126 -11.19 14.88 -13.71
C ASP A 126 -12.65 14.53 -13.42
N LYS A 127 -12.90 13.42 -12.72
CA LYS A 127 -14.24 13.02 -12.30
C LYS A 127 -14.75 13.77 -11.07
N GLY A 128 -13.88 14.40 -10.29
CA GLY A 128 -14.24 14.98 -8.99
C GLY A 128 -14.87 13.95 -8.04
N ALA A 129 -14.47 12.68 -8.16
CA ALA A 129 -15.05 11.59 -7.40
C ALA A 129 -14.58 11.63 -5.94
N LYS A 130 -15.41 11.15 -5.00
CA LYS A 130 -14.98 10.98 -3.59
C LYS A 130 -13.96 9.87 -3.43
N VAL A 131 -14.11 8.80 -4.20
CA VAL A 131 -13.25 7.61 -4.21
C VAL A 131 -13.19 7.08 -5.64
N THR A 132 -12.01 6.64 -6.06
CA THR A 132 -11.80 5.93 -7.32
C THR A 132 -11.18 4.56 -7.01
N LEU A 133 -11.73 3.50 -7.60
CA LEU A 133 -11.20 2.14 -7.49
C LEU A 133 -10.53 1.76 -8.80
N ALA A 134 -9.29 1.27 -8.73
CA ALA A 134 -8.61 0.65 -9.86
C ALA A 134 -8.98 -0.84 -9.90
N LEU A 135 -9.47 -1.31 -11.04
CA LEU A 135 -9.95 -2.67 -11.24
C LEU A 135 -9.09 -3.40 -12.27
N THR A 136 -8.91 -4.70 -12.08
CA THR A 136 -8.32 -5.59 -13.08
C THR A 136 -9.26 -6.76 -13.34
N ARG A 137 -9.29 -7.23 -14.59
CA ARG A 137 -10.04 -8.44 -14.94
C ARG A 137 -9.16 -9.65 -14.65
N VAL A 138 -9.75 -10.66 -14.01
CA VAL A 138 -9.09 -11.93 -13.68
C VAL A 138 -9.98 -13.09 -14.10
N ASP A 139 -9.38 -14.23 -14.42
CA ASP A 139 -10.11 -15.43 -14.86
C ASP A 139 -10.97 -16.02 -13.72
N ASP A 140 -10.45 -16.02 -12.49
CA ASP A 140 -11.16 -16.47 -11.30
C ASP A 140 -11.31 -15.33 -10.28
N PRO A 141 -12.49 -14.69 -10.21
CA PRO A 141 -12.72 -13.57 -9.30
C PRO A 141 -13.06 -14.00 -7.87
N ARG A 142 -13.31 -15.29 -7.59
CA ARG A 142 -13.78 -15.78 -6.27
C ARG A 142 -12.87 -15.40 -5.09
N PRO A 143 -11.54 -15.29 -5.22
CA PRO A 143 -10.67 -14.88 -4.12
C PRO A 143 -10.71 -13.38 -3.79
N TYR A 144 -11.42 -12.55 -4.58
CA TYR A 144 -11.33 -11.10 -4.56
C TYR A 144 -12.68 -10.41 -4.31
N GLY A 145 -12.64 -9.10 -4.07
CA GLY A 145 -13.82 -8.25 -4.13
C GLY A 145 -14.25 -8.05 -5.58
N VAL A 146 -15.51 -8.35 -5.90
CA VAL A 146 -16.07 -8.20 -7.25
C VAL A 146 -16.82 -6.88 -7.34
N VAL A 147 -16.50 -6.08 -8.37
CA VAL A 147 -17.22 -4.86 -8.69
C VAL A 147 -18.06 -5.09 -9.93
N ILE A 148 -19.36 -4.89 -9.81
CA ILE A 148 -20.29 -4.88 -10.95
C ILE A 148 -20.31 -3.45 -11.48
N THR A 149 -19.90 -3.27 -12.72
CA THR A 149 -19.96 -1.99 -13.45
C THR A 149 -21.17 -2.00 -14.37
N ASP A 150 -21.73 -0.82 -14.60
CA ASP A 150 -22.59 -0.58 -15.76
C ASP A 150 -21.78 -0.81 -17.06
N GLU A 151 -22.47 -1.24 -18.13
CA GLU A 151 -21.89 -1.32 -19.48
C GLU A 151 -21.71 0.06 -20.11
#